data_AF-A0A432FDF2-F1
#
_entry.id   AF-A0A432FDF2-F1
#
_cell.length_a   1.000
_cell.length_b   1.000
_cell.length_c   1.000
_cell.angle_alpha   90.00
_cell.angle_beta   90.00
_cell.angle_gamma   90.00
#
_symmetry.space_group_name_H-M   'P 1'
#
loop_
_entity.id
_entity.type
_entity.pdbx_description
1 polymer ?
#
loop_
_entity_poly.entity_id
_entity_poly.type
_entity_poly.pdbx_seq_one_letter_code
_entity_poly.pdbx_strand_id
1 'polypeptide(L)'
;MRTLVIMIISFAFASNPFATEAVAKEQAENKEGIVNFNKDIAPIIYSHCAPCHRDGMAAPFNLLTYDDVRKRSQQITEVVQSKYMPPWLPEPGHGNFSGARRLTEGQIALIKKWVDEGHEKGPEKLRPNLPDWPTGWQSGKPDMVVRMDGEYTLKAEGRDVYRNFVLPIPTTKARYVRTLEFRPGNAGIVHHALIYVDSSRESRRRQSQSSSAGFDGMRVPSSAYMPEGQFLSWQPGALYSDKTDTIPWLLEPGSDLVIQVHMNPSGKPEPFQCSVGLYFSDEPPVATPYKIKLTSLAIDIPPNDQKFEVKDEFVLPGDVEVTRVLPHAHYLCRRMEGYAILPDGSKKWLLLIKNWDFNWQGDYQYQNSVFLPKGTKITMNFTFDNTANNIANPNSPPARVIYGPQSSDEMAELWFQLVLKNPGDRPLFDEISREKAKSTLLEFGRLGFVIDSKNPDLLIMAAQARLAEQDFRGAYELYSQVVRLDPNRVSAWFNMGILLMNTRQSKSATVVFRRVVSMDPNDPEAFGALGVALYRQRKFEEAEGFLREALKLKPGDPVASKALKSLLQANKQKPAQP
;
A
#
# COMPACT_ATOMS: atom_id res chain seq x y z
N MET A 1 56.09 -89.48 -7.42
CA MET A 1 56.60 -88.89 -8.68
C MET A 1 55.62 -89.14 -9.80
N ARG A 2 54.90 -88.10 -10.24
CA ARG A 2 54.41 -87.89 -11.61
C ARG A 2 53.79 -86.49 -11.67
N THR A 3 54.54 -85.59 -12.30
CA THR A 3 54.25 -84.18 -12.54
C THR A 3 53.14 -84.06 -13.58
N LEU A 4 52.10 -83.25 -13.34
CA LEU A 4 51.12 -82.86 -14.36
C LEU A 4 51.10 -81.34 -14.48
N VAL A 5 51.38 -80.86 -15.70
CA VAL A 5 51.50 -79.46 -16.11
C VAL A 5 50.10 -78.86 -16.27
N ILE A 6 49.82 -77.73 -15.62
CA ILE A 6 48.60 -76.94 -15.80
C ILE A 6 48.85 -75.89 -16.89
N MET A 7 48.11 -75.98 -17.99
CA MET A 7 48.12 -75.01 -19.09
C MET A 7 47.04 -73.94 -18.80
N ILE A 8 47.47 -72.71 -18.49
CA ILE A 8 46.56 -71.56 -18.30
C ILE A 8 46.27 -70.98 -19.69
N ILE A 9 45.02 -71.08 -20.15
CA ILE A 9 44.53 -70.37 -21.33
C ILE A 9 43.94 -69.05 -20.85
N SER A 10 44.66 -67.94 -21.07
CA SER A 10 44.13 -66.58 -20.92
C SER A 10 43.16 -66.28 -22.04
N PHE A 11 41.85 -66.26 -21.75
CA PHE A 11 40.86 -65.62 -22.62
C PHE A 11 40.87 -64.11 -22.36
N ALA A 12 41.43 -63.35 -23.29
CA ALA A 12 41.22 -61.91 -23.34
C ALA A 12 39.76 -61.66 -23.74
N PHE A 13 38.93 -61.21 -22.79
CA PHE A 13 37.62 -60.65 -23.10
C PHE A 13 37.82 -59.33 -23.84
N ALA A 14 37.62 -59.34 -25.16
CA ALA A 14 37.46 -58.12 -25.93
C ALA A 14 36.16 -57.44 -25.47
N SER A 15 36.28 -56.32 -24.76
CA SER A 15 35.16 -55.44 -24.42
C SER A 15 34.54 -54.93 -25.71
N ASN A 16 33.31 -55.37 -25.99
CA ASN A 16 32.57 -54.99 -27.19
C ASN A 16 32.08 -53.53 -27.04
N PRO A 17 32.60 -52.54 -27.79
CA PRO A 17 32.27 -51.13 -27.59
C PRO A 17 30.78 -50.81 -27.83
N PHE A 18 30.09 -51.64 -28.60
CA PHE A 18 28.64 -51.53 -28.84
C PHE A 18 27.79 -51.91 -27.62
N ALA A 19 28.26 -52.80 -26.74
CA ALA A 19 27.52 -53.16 -25.53
C ALA A 19 27.60 -52.07 -24.46
N THR A 20 28.74 -51.36 -24.37
CA THR A 20 28.89 -50.18 -23.50
C THR A 20 28.11 -48.98 -24.00
N GLU A 21 28.00 -48.77 -25.31
CA GLU A 21 27.13 -47.73 -25.87
C GLU A 21 25.65 -48.07 -25.70
N ALA A 22 25.24 -49.32 -25.92
CA ALA A 22 23.85 -49.74 -25.72
C ALA A 22 23.43 -49.66 -24.25
N VAL A 23 24.27 -50.05 -23.29
CA VAL A 23 23.99 -49.92 -21.85
C VAL A 23 24.05 -48.45 -21.41
N ALA A 24 24.91 -47.60 -22.00
CA ALA A 24 24.90 -46.16 -21.73
C ALA A 24 23.69 -45.45 -22.36
N LYS A 25 23.20 -45.94 -23.50
CA LYS A 25 21.98 -45.43 -24.17
C LYS A 25 20.72 -45.91 -23.47
N GLU A 26 20.70 -47.15 -22.99
CA GLU A 26 19.63 -47.72 -22.18
C GLU A 26 19.61 -47.12 -20.77
N GLN A 27 20.76 -46.83 -20.14
CA GLN A 27 20.82 -46.02 -18.89
C GLN A 27 20.49 -44.54 -19.10
N ALA A 28 20.73 -43.98 -20.30
CA ALA A 28 20.32 -42.62 -20.65
C ALA A 28 18.82 -42.53 -20.99
N GLU A 29 18.23 -43.58 -21.57
CA GLU A 29 16.80 -43.71 -21.86
C GLU A 29 16.00 -44.09 -20.59
N ASN A 30 16.59 -44.81 -19.62
CA ASN A 30 15.97 -45.10 -18.31
C ASN A 30 15.90 -43.88 -17.36
N LYS A 31 16.37 -42.69 -17.80
CA LYS A 31 16.23 -41.43 -17.06
C LYS A 31 14.97 -40.63 -17.44
N GLU A 32 14.07 -41.17 -18.28
CA GLU A 32 12.82 -40.46 -18.64
C GLU A 32 11.83 -40.29 -17.47
N GLY A 33 12.06 -40.94 -16.32
CA GLY A 33 11.23 -40.83 -15.10
C GLY A 33 11.86 -40.07 -13.92
N ILE A 34 13.14 -39.67 -14.00
CA ILE A 34 13.84 -38.98 -12.90
C ILE A 34 13.58 -37.48 -13.01
N VAL A 35 13.12 -36.87 -11.91
CA VAL A 35 12.90 -35.42 -11.86
C VAL A 35 14.24 -34.72 -11.94
N ASN A 36 14.39 -33.76 -12.85
CA ASN A 36 15.64 -33.01 -12.99
C ASN A 36 15.42 -31.50 -13.05
N PHE A 37 16.47 -30.75 -12.72
CA PHE A 37 16.40 -29.31 -12.62
C PHE A 37 16.01 -28.66 -13.95
N ASN A 38 16.73 -28.96 -15.02
CA ASN A 38 16.58 -28.28 -16.30
C ASN A 38 15.17 -28.45 -16.89
N LYS A 39 14.59 -29.64 -16.83
CA LYS A 39 13.25 -29.93 -17.36
C LYS A 39 12.12 -29.52 -16.41
N ASP A 40 12.23 -29.88 -15.13
CA ASP A 40 11.08 -29.94 -14.23
C ASP A 40 11.06 -28.81 -13.19
N ILE A 41 12.23 -28.42 -12.67
CA ILE A 41 12.32 -27.44 -11.56
C ILE A 41 12.57 -26.02 -12.07
N ALA A 42 13.43 -25.84 -13.07
CA ALA A 42 13.76 -24.53 -13.64
C ALA A 42 12.51 -23.77 -14.12
N PRO A 43 11.53 -24.38 -14.82
CA PRO A 43 10.29 -23.68 -15.16
C PRO A 43 9.53 -23.15 -13.93
N ILE A 44 9.45 -23.95 -12.85
CA ILE A 44 8.76 -23.54 -11.62
C ILE A 44 9.49 -22.37 -10.97
N ILE A 45 10.81 -22.48 -10.80
CA ILE A 45 11.62 -21.43 -10.18
C ILE A 45 11.57 -20.13 -11.00
N TYR A 46 11.67 -20.21 -12.32
CA TYR A 46 11.69 -19.03 -13.19
C TYR A 46 10.34 -18.30 -13.20
N SER A 47 9.23 -19.03 -13.14
CA SER A 47 7.89 -18.43 -13.11
C SER A 47 7.50 -17.88 -11.73
N HIS A 48 7.88 -18.55 -10.64
CA HIS A 48 7.33 -18.27 -9.31
C HIS A 48 8.32 -17.61 -8.33
N CYS A 49 9.62 -17.79 -8.51
CA CYS A 49 10.64 -17.34 -7.55
C CYS A 49 11.58 -16.28 -8.14
N ALA A 50 12.07 -16.49 -9.35
CA ALA A 50 13.01 -15.59 -10.03
C ALA A 50 12.50 -14.15 -10.23
N PRO A 51 11.19 -13.83 -10.30
CA PRO A 51 10.74 -12.44 -10.32
C PRO A 51 11.28 -11.60 -9.16
N CYS A 52 11.45 -12.19 -7.97
CA CYS A 52 12.04 -11.55 -6.79
C CYS A 52 13.51 -11.93 -6.59
N HIS A 53 13.90 -13.16 -6.95
CA HIS A 53 15.23 -13.74 -6.73
C HIS A 53 16.14 -13.59 -7.95
N ARG A 54 16.42 -12.34 -8.30
CA ARG A 54 17.35 -11.94 -9.36
C ARG A 54 17.98 -10.58 -9.05
N ASP A 55 19.07 -10.25 -9.72
CA ASP A 55 19.79 -8.99 -9.50
C ASP A 55 18.88 -7.76 -9.62
N GLY A 56 19.02 -6.84 -8.66
CA GLY A 56 18.25 -5.60 -8.61
C GLY A 56 16.81 -5.74 -8.10
N MET A 57 16.37 -6.94 -7.73
CA MET A 57 15.06 -7.18 -7.12
C MET A 57 15.18 -7.31 -5.60
N ALA A 58 14.04 -7.46 -4.92
CA ALA A 58 13.96 -7.34 -3.46
C ALA A 58 14.62 -8.50 -2.68
N ALA A 59 14.81 -9.67 -3.28
CA ALA A 59 15.37 -10.80 -2.55
C ALA A 59 16.90 -10.71 -2.41
N PRO A 60 17.48 -11.16 -1.29
CA PRO A 60 18.91 -11.00 -1.00
C PRO A 60 19.83 -11.97 -1.76
N PHE A 61 19.28 -12.83 -2.63
CA PHE A 61 20.03 -13.79 -3.43
C PHE A 61 19.27 -14.22 -4.68
N ASN A 62 20.01 -14.71 -5.67
CA ASN A 62 19.50 -15.17 -6.95
C ASN A 62 19.04 -16.63 -6.91
N LEU A 63 18.10 -16.97 -7.78
CA LEU A 63 17.63 -18.33 -8.07
C LEU A 63 17.59 -18.56 -9.59
N LEU A 64 18.63 -18.14 -10.30
CA LEU A 64 18.67 -18.15 -11.77
C LEU A 64 19.39 -19.39 -12.32
N THR A 65 20.33 -19.95 -11.58
CA THR A 65 21.14 -21.10 -12.00
C THR A 65 20.81 -22.36 -11.21
N TYR A 66 21.24 -23.51 -11.74
CA TYR A 66 21.16 -24.79 -11.02
C TYR A 66 21.84 -24.71 -9.64
N ASP A 67 23.03 -24.14 -9.56
CA ASP A 67 23.79 -24.09 -8.32
C ASP A 67 23.14 -23.17 -7.28
N ASP A 68 22.53 -22.06 -7.72
CA ASP A 68 21.76 -21.17 -6.84
C ASP A 68 20.64 -21.91 -6.11
N VAL A 69 19.86 -22.68 -6.89
CA VAL A 69 18.68 -23.42 -6.43
C VAL A 69 19.10 -24.64 -5.62
N ARG A 70 20.07 -25.43 -6.10
CA ARG A 70 20.59 -26.61 -5.40
C ARG A 70 21.14 -26.25 -4.03
N LYS A 71 21.92 -25.16 -3.92
CA LYS A 71 22.51 -24.72 -2.65
C LYS A 71 21.46 -24.41 -1.57
N ARG A 72 20.22 -24.09 -1.98
CA ARG A 72 19.11 -23.68 -1.09
C ARG A 72 17.93 -24.63 -1.13
N SER A 73 18.08 -25.80 -1.74
CA SER A 73 16.97 -26.69 -2.06
C SER A 73 16.15 -27.11 -0.83
N GLN A 74 16.81 -27.36 0.30
CA GLN A 74 16.16 -27.67 1.57
C GLN A 74 15.31 -26.50 2.07
N GLN A 75 15.89 -25.29 2.11
CA GLN A 75 15.17 -24.08 2.51
C GLN A 75 14.00 -23.80 1.56
N ILE A 76 14.21 -23.92 0.24
CA ILE A 76 13.17 -23.76 -0.78
C ILE A 76 12.02 -24.74 -0.50
N THR A 77 12.33 -26.01 -0.26
CA THR A 77 11.34 -27.05 0.04
C THR A 77 10.53 -26.70 1.29
N GLU A 78 11.18 -26.28 2.36
CA GLU A 78 10.52 -25.88 3.61
C GLU A 78 9.55 -24.69 3.41
N VAL A 79 10.00 -23.63 2.73
CA VAL A 79 9.18 -22.43 2.55
C VAL A 79 8.04 -22.60 1.55
N VAL A 80 8.19 -23.46 0.54
CA VAL A 80 7.08 -23.76 -0.39
C VAL A 80 6.06 -24.70 0.23
N GLN A 81 6.49 -25.67 1.05
CA GLN A 81 5.58 -26.59 1.75
C GLN A 81 4.73 -25.87 2.82
N SER A 82 5.36 -24.96 3.57
CA SER A 82 4.67 -24.09 4.54
C SER A 82 3.84 -22.99 3.87
N LYS A 83 3.95 -22.82 2.54
CA LYS A 83 3.31 -21.74 1.76
C LYS A 83 3.74 -20.34 2.20
N TYR A 84 4.89 -20.24 2.86
CA TYR A 84 5.53 -18.96 3.18
C TYR A 84 6.04 -18.27 1.91
N MET A 85 6.55 -19.05 0.96
CA MET A 85 7.02 -18.56 -0.34
C MET A 85 6.44 -19.37 -1.51
N PRO A 86 6.24 -18.74 -2.67
CA PRO A 86 6.24 -17.30 -2.89
C PRO A 86 5.02 -16.65 -2.21
N PRO A 87 5.16 -15.38 -1.79
CA PRO A 87 4.15 -14.72 -0.99
C PRO A 87 2.90 -14.44 -1.82
N TRP A 88 1.79 -15.03 -1.41
CA TRP A 88 0.49 -14.81 -2.01
C TRP A 88 -0.62 -15.21 -1.05
N LEU A 89 -1.30 -14.22 -0.47
CA LEU A 89 -2.28 -14.43 0.59
C LEU A 89 -3.68 -14.90 0.12
N PRO A 90 -4.26 -14.42 -1.00
CA PRO A 90 -5.66 -14.74 -1.38
C PRO A 90 -5.90 -16.17 -1.83
N GLU A 91 -6.72 -16.91 -1.11
CA GLU A 91 -7.03 -18.32 -1.35
C GLU A 91 -7.61 -18.54 -2.77
N PRO A 92 -7.25 -19.65 -3.43
CA PRO A 92 -7.85 -19.98 -4.72
C PRO A 92 -9.38 -20.17 -4.59
N GLY A 93 -10.11 -19.80 -5.64
CA GLY A 93 -11.57 -19.97 -5.72
C GLY A 93 -12.40 -18.95 -4.93
N HIS A 94 -11.76 -17.99 -4.25
CA HIS A 94 -12.43 -16.97 -3.42
C HIS A 94 -12.21 -15.55 -3.95
N GLY A 95 -12.02 -15.46 -5.27
CA GLY A 95 -11.56 -14.28 -6.01
C GLY A 95 -10.52 -14.72 -7.03
N ASN A 96 -10.77 -14.46 -8.31
CA ASN A 96 -9.83 -14.79 -9.39
C ASN A 96 -9.00 -13.56 -9.69
N PHE A 97 -7.75 -13.57 -9.22
CA PHE A 97 -6.85 -12.43 -9.29
C PHE A 97 -5.73 -12.64 -10.31
N SER A 98 -5.37 -11.57 -11.00
CA SER A 98 -4.21 -11.53 -11.89
C SER A 98 -2.91 -11.62 -11.10
N GLY A 99 -1.90 -12.28 -11.68
CA GLY A 99 -0.56 -12.33 -11.10
C GLY A 99 -0.43 -13.25 -9.88
N ALA A 100 -1.31 -14.24 -9.72
CA ALA A 100 -1.20 -15.22 -8.65
C ALA A 100 0.14 -15.96 -8.70
N ARG A 101 0.90 -15.90 -7.61
CA ARG A 101 2.27 -16.44 -7.52
C ARG A 101 2.34 -17.87 -6.97
N ARG A 102 1.22 -18.43 -6.49
CA ARG A 102 1.18 -19.72 -5.79
C ARG A 102 1.77 -20.87 -6.62
N LEU A 103 2.42 -21.81 -5.94
CA LEU A 103 2.70 -23.13 -6.50
C LEU A 103 1.48 -24.04 -6.28
N THR A 104 1.22 -24.92 -7.24
CA THR A 104 0.30 -26.04 -7.09
C THR A 104 0.91 -27.12 -6.18
N GLU A 105 0.07 -27.95 -5.56
CA GLU A 105 0.53 -29.08 -4.74
C GLU A 105 1.44 -30.04 -5.55
N GLY A 106 1.17 -30.21 -6.86
CA GLY A 106 2.02 -30.99 -7.76
C GLY A 106 3.40 -30.37 -7.97
N GLN A 107 3.50 -29.05 -8.14
CA GLN A 107 4.78 -28.35 -8.25
C GLN A 107 5.59 -28.44 -6.94
N ILE A 108 4.93 -28.32 -5.79
CA ILE A 108 5.56 -28.49 -4.47
C ILE A 108 6.11 -29.92 -4.32
N ALA A 109 5.30 -30.93 -4.67
CA ALA A 109 5.71 -32.33 -4.63
C ALA A 109 6.90 -32.60 -5.58
N LEU A 110 6.93 -31.96 -6.74
CA LEU A 110 8.01 -32.11 -7.72
C LEU A 110 9.34 -31.54 -7.21
N ILE A 111 9.31 -30.35 -6.59
CA ILE A 111 10.48 -29.77 -5.93
C ILE A 111 10.99 -30.71 -4.85
N LYS A 112 10.10 -31.18 -3.95
CA LYS A 112 10.48 -32.10 -2.89
C LYS A 112 11.11 -33.38 -3.44
N LYS A 113 10.49 -33.98 -4.46
CA LYS A 113 10.98 -35.19 -5.11
C LYS A 113 12.38 -35.00 -5.70
N TRP A 114 12.63 -33.87 -6.39
CA TRP A 114 13.96 -33.55 -6.91
C TRP A 114 15.04 -33.43 -5.81
N VAL A 115 14.68 -32.86 -4.65
CA VAL A 115 15.57 -32.77 -3.48
C VAL A 115 15.86 -34.15 -2.89
N ASP A 116 14.81 -34.96 -2.69
CA ASP A 116 14.92 -36.32 -2.15
C ASP A 116 15.75 -37.25 -3.07
N GLU A 117 15.64 -37.07 -4.39
CA GLU A 117 16.34 -37.86 -5.41
C GLU A 117 17.79 -37.39 -5.69
N GLY A 118 18.31 -36.43 -4.93
CA GLY A 118 19.72 -36.04 -5.00
C GLY A 118 20.04 -34.89 -5.96
N HIS A 119 19.03 -34.13 -6.39
CA HIS A 119 19.17 -32.87 -7.15
C HIS A 119 19.70 -33.05 -8.59
N GLU A 120 19.25 -34.06 -9.33
CA GLU A 120 19.72 -34.29 -10.70
C GLU A 120 19.59 -33.02 -11.57
N LYS A 121 20.67 -32.58 -12.24
CA LYS A 121 20.66 -31.36 -13.07
C LYS A 121 19.87 -31.56 -14.37
N GLY A 122 20.03 -32.73 -14.99
CA GLY A 122 19.46 -33.07 -16.30
C GLY A 122 20.17 -32.40 -17.49
N PRO A 123 19.83 -32.78 -18.74
CA PRO A 123 20.45 -32.23 -19.94
C PRO A 123 20.21 -30.73 -20.11
N GLU A 124 21.26 -29.97 -20.45
CA GLU A 124 21.19 -28.50 -20.59
C GLU A 124 20.18 -28.03 -21.65
N LYS A 125 20.01 -28.81 -22.73
CA LYS A 125 19.05 -28.52 -23.81
C LYS A 125 17.58 -28.49 -23.37
N LEU A 126 17.27 -29.05 -22.19
CA LEU A 126 15.92 -29.04 -21.63
C LEU A 126 15.67 -27.80 -20.76
N ARG A 127 16.71 -27.03 -20.41
CA ARG A 127 16.56 -25.85 -19.58
C ARG A 127 15.76 -24.79 -20.36
N PRO A 128 14.65 -24.28 -19.81
CA PRO A 128 13.95 -23.17 -20.44
C PRO A 128 14.88 -21.95 -20.48
N ASN A 129 14.69 -21.10 -21.48
CA ASN A 129 15.30 -19.78 -21.47
C ASN A 129 14.82 -19.02 -20.23
N LEU A 130 15.71 -18.21 -19.64
CA LEU A 130 15.29 -17.25 -18.64
C LEU A 130 14.20 -16.35 -19.26
N PRO A 131 13.12 -16.06 -18.52
CA PRO A 131 12.17 -15.05 -18.95
C PRO A 131 12.90 -13.76 -19.33
N ASP A 132 12.48 -13.14 -20.43
CA ASP A 132 13.03 -11.86 -20.85
C ASP A 132 12.50 -10.78 -19.90
N TRP A 133 13.21 -10.59 -18.80
CA TRP A 133 12.92 -9.49 -17.89
C TRP A 133 13.60 -8.23 -18.40
N PRO A 134 12.86 -7.15 -18.63
CA PRO A 134 13.46 -5.89 -19.00
C PRO A 134 14.46 -5.45 -17.94
N THR A 135 15.66 -5.08 -18.39
CA THR A 135 16.74 -4.53 -17.56
C THR A 135 16.44 -3.11 -17.06
N GLY A 136 15.44 -2.46 -17.68
CA GLY A 136 14.95 -1.13 -17.34
C GLY A 136 13.54 -1.16 -16.78
N TRP A 137 12.65 -0.47 -17.50
CA TRP A 137 11.25 -0.32 -17.15
C TRP A 137 10.44 -1.52 -17.66
N GLN A 138 9.63 -2.09 -16.78
CA GLN A 138 8.86 -3.31 -17.03
C GLN A 138 7.80 -3.15 -18.13
N SER A 139 7.20 -1.96 -18.25
CA SER A 139 6.18 -1.67 -19.27
C SER A 139 6.74 -1.01 -20.55
N GLY A 140 8.04 -1.14 -20.80
CA GLY A 140 8.73 -0.44 -21.89
C GLY A 140 9.18 0.97 -21.50
N LYS A 141 9.63 1.79 -22.46
CA LYS A 141 10.13 3.14 -22.17
C LYS A 141 8.99 4.06 -21.67
N PRO A 142 9.09 4.67 -20.47
CA PRO A 142 8.10 5.64 -20.00
C PRO A 142 8.11 6.92 -20.84
N ASP A 143 6.95 7.55 -20.94
CA ASP A 143 6.81 8.87 -21.57
C ASP A 143 7.46 9.96 -20.71
N MET A 144 7.49 9.77 -19.39
CA MET A 144 8.14 10.66 -18.44
C MET A 144 8.73 9.86 -17.28
N VAL A 145 9.94 10.21 -16.87
CA VAL A 145 10.56 9.66 -15.65
C VAL A 145 10.71 10.78 -14.63
N VAL A 146 9.99 10.66 -13.52
CA VAL A 146 10.07 11.56 -12.36
C VAL A 146 11.03 10.93 -11.34
N ARG A 147 11.91 11.73 -10.73
CA ARG A 147 12.95 11.25 -9.81
C ARG A 147 12.86 11.97 -8.48
N MET A 148 13.26 11.27 -7.43
CA MET A 148 13.46 11.86 -6.11
C MET A 148 14.55 12.92 -6.17
N ASP A 149 14.32 14.05 -5.52
CA ASP A 149 15.32 15.09 -5.31
C ASP A 149 16.01 14.90 -3.95
N GLY A 150 17.32 15.13 -3.90
CA GLY A 150 18.12 15.00 -2.68
C GLY A 150 18.48 13.56 -2.32
N GLU A 151 19.11 13.36 -1.17
CA GLU A 151 19.56 12.06 -0.69
C GLU A 151 18.86 11.66 0.60
N TYR A 152 18.66 10.36 0.77
CA TYR A 152 18.19 9.77 2.01
C TYR A 152 18.98 8.51 2.32
N THR A 153 19.34 8.31 3.58
CA THR A 153 19.99 7.10 4.07
C THR A 153 19.16 6.55 5.21
N LEU A 154 18.65 5.33 5.02
CA LEU A 154 18.00 4.58 6.09
C LEU A 154 19.06 4.18 7.13
N LYS A 155 18.72 4.32 8.41
CA LYS A 155 19.60 3.91 9.51
C LYS A 155 19.73 2.39 9.58
N ALA A 156 20.86 1.93 10.12
CA ALA A 156 21.15 0.51 10.29
C ALA A 156 20.16 -0.22 11.20
N GLU A 157 19.76 0.45 12.27
CA GLU A 157 18.94 -0.12 13.34
C GLU A 157 17.78 0.82 13.67
N GLY A 158 16.78 0.26 14.34
CA GLY A 158 15.61 0.97 14.82
C GLY A 158 14.32 0.27 14.40
N ARG A 159 13.20 0.93 14.68
CA ARG A 159 11.90 0.53 14.15
C ARG A 159 11.82 0.81 12.66
N ASP A 160 10.87 0.16 12.02
CA ASP A 160 10.45 0.47 10.65
C ASP A 160 10.22 1.98 10.44
N VAL A 161 10.62 2.45 9.26
CA VAL A 161 10.54 3.86 8.89
C VAL A 161 9.48 4.05 7.82
N TYR A 162 8.52 4.93 8.09
CA TYR A 162 7.63 5.48 7.08
C TYR A 162 8.13 6.84 6.67
N ARG A 163 8.44 7.01 5.39
CA ARG A 163 8.94 8.26 4.83
C ARG A 163 8.24 8.63 3.54
N ASN A 164 7.91 9.91 3.38
CA ASN A 164 7.18 10.42 2.23
C ASN A 164 8.11 11.26 1.36
N PHE A 165 8.50 10.72 0.19
CA PHE A 165 9.38 11.40 -0.77
C PHE A 165 8.55 12.21 -1.76
N VAL A 166 8.96 13.44 -2.02
CA VAL A 166 8.22 14.35 -2.90
C VAL A 166 8.96 14.51 -4.21
N LEU A 167 8.26 14.19 -5.30
CA LEU A 167 8.77 14.09 -6.64
C LEU A 167 8.04 15.10 -7.54
N PRO A 168 8.64 16.29 -7.79
CA PRO A 168 8.10 17.31 -8.68
C PRO A 168 7.86 16.80 -10.09
N ILE A 169 6.64 16.93 -10.60
CA ILE A 169 6.32 16.49 -11.96
C ILE A 169 6.54 17.65 -12.95
N PRO A 170 7.44 17.53 -13.94
CA PRO A 170 7.77 18.60 -14.87
C PRO A 170 6.74 18.69 -16.01
N THR A 171 5.45 18.84 -15.71
CA THR A 171 4.38 19.02 -16.71
C THR A 171 3.67 20.37 -16.56
N THR A 172 3.50 21.05 -17.69
CA THR A 172 2.82 22.36 -17.80
C THR A 172 1.41 22.25 -18.41
N LYS A 173 1.03 21.08 -18.92
CA LYS A 173 -0.32 20.77 -19.39
C LYS A 173 -0.86 19.51 -18.73
N ALA A 174 -2.18 19.43 -18.63
CA ALA A 174 -2.86 18.24 -18.16
C ALA A 174 -2.52 17.02 -19.05
N ARG A 175 -2.50 15.84 -18.43
CA ARG A 175 -2.19 14.54 -19.04
C ARG A 175 -3.11 13.47 -18.47
N TYR A 176 -3.50 12.48 -19.26
CA TYR A 176 -4.06 11.25 -18.70
C TYR A 176 -2.94 10.26 -18.46
N VAL A 177 -2.73 9.84 -17.21
CA VAL A 177 -1.79 8.78 -16.86
C VAL A 177 -2.53 7.47 -16.98
N ARG A 178 -2.14 6.65 -17.95
CA ARG A 178 -2.68 5.29 -18.14
C ARG A 178 -2.19 4.39 -17.02
N THR A 179 -0.88 4.35 -16.81
CA THR A 179 -0.26 3.55 -15.75
C THR A 179 1.02 4.23 -15.27
N LEU A 180 1.52 3.79 -14.13
CA LEU A 180 2.82 4.20 -13.59
C LEU A 180 3.60 2.97 -13.15
N GLU A 181 4.92 3.12 -13.13
CA GLU A 181 5.86 2.14 -12.60
C GLU A 181 6.74 2.80 -11.56
N PHE A 182 6.71 2.31 -10.31
CA PHE A 182 7.63 2.74 -9.26
C PHE A 182 8.88 1.87 -9.25
N ARG A 183 10.05 2.52 -9.20
CA ARG A 183 11.36 1.89 -9.10
C ARG A 183 12.12 2.43 -7.90
N PRO A 184 12.18 1.68 -6.79
CA PRO A 184 13.11 1.98 -5.72
C PRO A 184 14.54 1.65 -6.18
N GLY A 185 15.50 2.51 -5.83
CA GLY A 185 16.92 2.30 -6.09
C GLY A 185 17.54 1.20 -5.20
N ASN A 186 16.87 0.87 -4.10
CA ASN A 186 17.17 -0.27 -3.24
C ASN A 186 15.87 -0.97 -2.84
N ALA A 187 15.44 -1.96 -3.63
CA ALA A 187 14.20 -2.69 -3.37
C ALA A 187 14.28 -3.59 -2.11
N GLY A 188 15.48 -3.98 -1.68
CA GLY A 188 15.68 -4.91 -0.57
C GLY A 188 15.35 -4.35 0.81
N ILE A 189 15.26 -3.02 0.93
CA ILE A 189 14.89 -2.33 2.19
C ILE A 189 13.46 -1.81 2.19
N VAL A 190 12.73 -1.94 1.07
CA VAL A 190 11.37 -1.43 0.94
C VAL A 190 10.38 -2.56 1.13
N HIS A 191 9.52 -2.43 2.13
CA HIS A 191 8.45 -3.37 2.37
C HIS A 191 7.21 -3.08 1.51
N HIS A 192 6.81 -1.82 1.39
CA HIS A 192 5.86 -1.38 0.37
C HIS A 192 5.99 0.13 0.12
N ALA A 193 5.34 0.60 -0.95
CA ALA A 193 5.15 2.02 -1.21
C ALA A 193 3.70 2.34 -1.62
N LEU A 194 3.22 3.50 -1.22
CA LEU A 194 1.94 4.08 -1.64
C LEU A 194 2.21 5.41 -2.34
N ILE A 195 1.51 5.64 -3.45
CA ILE A 195 1.80 6.73 -4.38
C ILE A 195 0.60 7.66 -4.44
N TYR A 196 0.82 8.91 -4.05
CA TYR A 196 -0.19 9.96 -4.01
C TYR A 196 0.16 11.08 -4.97
N VAL A 197 -0.83 11.92 -5.28
CA VAL A 197 -0.67 13.15 -6.04
C VAL A 197 -1.04 14.32 -5.13
N ASP A 198 -0.20 15.37 -5.12
CA ASP A 198 -0.44 16.61 -4.38
C ASP A 198 -0.36 17.80 -5.33
N SER A 199 -1.50 18.43 -5.61
CA SER A 199 -1.57 19.64 -6.44
C SER A 199 -1.43 20.94 -5.64
N SER A 200 -1.37 20.87 -4.31
CA SER A 200 -1.29 22.02 -3.41
C SER A 200 0.15 22.42 -3.03
N ARG A 201 1.13 21.55 -3.37
CA ARG A 201 2.56 21.64 -2.99
C ARG A 201 2.83 21.58 -1.49
N GLU A 202 1.86 21.13 -0.70
CA GLU A 202 2.01 20.98 0.75
C GLU A 202 3.12 20.01 1.12
N SER A 203 3.21 18.92 0.36
CA SER A 203 4.24 17.91 0.55
C SER A 203 5.62 18.49 0.28
N ARG A 204 5.81 19.32 -0.76
CA ARG A 204 7.09 20.03 -1.00
C ARG A 204 7.48 20.91 0.17
N ARG A 205 6.52 21.61 0.77
CA ARG A 205 6.78 22.48 1.93
C ARG A 205 7.26 21.67 3.13
N ARG A 206 6.60 20.56 3.43
CA ARG A 206 7.03 19.63 4.50
C ARG A 206 8.42 19.05 4.22
N GLN A 207 8.70 18.66 2.98
CA GLN A 207 10.04 18.23 2.58
C GLN A 207 11.07 19.35 2.79
N SER A 208 10.76 20.60 2.49
CA SER A 208 11.69 21.73 2.67
C SER A 208 12.04 22.04 4.14
N GLN A 209 11.22 21.57 5.08
CA GLN A 209 11.47 21.66 6.52
C GLN A 209 12.30 20.49 7.07
N SER A 210 12.48 19.43 6.26
CA SER A 210 13.27 18.25 6.60
C SER A 210 14.75 18.47 6.24
N SER A 211 15.64 17.90 7.06
CA SER A 211 17.09 17.93 6.81
C SER A 211 17.58 16.93 5.77
N SER A 212 16.70 16.06 5.27
CA SER A 212 16.99 15.02 4.27
C SER A 212 15.80 14.84 3.32
N ALA A 213 15.99 14.20 2.17
CA ALA A 213 14.94 14.06 1.14
C ALA A 213 13.65 13.44 1.72
N GLY A 214 12.48 13.98 1.39
CA GLY A 214 11.19 13.59 1.98
C GLY A 214 10.93 14.12 3.39
N PHE A 215 9.80 13.71 3.97
CA PHE A 215 9.41 14.01 5.36
C PHE A 215 8.85 12.75 6.05
N ASP A 216 8.98 12.70 7.38
CA ASP A 216 8.64 11.52 8.17
C ASP A 216 7.13 11.31 8.35
N GLY A 217 6.72 10.06 8.52
CA GLY A 217 5.40 9.68 9.01
C GLY A 217 4.64 8.73 8.09
N MET A 218 3.75 7.94 8.69
CA MET A 218 2.85 7.01 8.00
C MET A 218 1.67 7.70 7.29
N ARG A 219 1.42 8.98 7.57
CA ARG A 219 0.34 9.73 6.92
C ARG A 219 0.94 10.78 5.99
N VAL A 220 0.44 10.80 4.76
CA VAL A 220 0.61 11.96 3.87
C VAL A 220 -0.33 13.09 4.31
N PRO A 221 -0.05 14.35 3.91
CA PRO A 221 -0.97 15.46 4.12
C PRO A 221 -2.32 15.18 3.47
N SER A 222 -3.41 15.75 4.00
CA SER A 222 -4.76 15.58 3.43
C SER A 222 -4.89 16.13 2.00
N SER A 223 -3.98 17.00 1.57
CA SER A 223 -3.88 17.49 0.19
C SER A 223 -3.25 16.51 -0.79
N ALA A 224 -2.55 15.48 -0.28
CA ALA A 224 -1.99 14.41 -1.07
C ALA A 224 -2.98 13.23 -1.08
N TYR A 225 -3.46 12.86 -2.26
CA TYR A 225 -4.46 11.81 -2.42
C TYR A 225 -4.06 10.88 -3.56
N MET A 226 -4.45 9.61 -3.46
CA MET A 226 -4.44 8.75 -4.65
C MET A 226 -5.49 9.30 -5.60
N PRO A 227 -5.18 9.46 -6.90
CA PRO A 227 -6.16 9.84 -7.91
C PRO A 227 -7.44 9.02 -7.76
N GLU A 228 -8.56 9.66 -8.06
CA GLU A 228 -9.87 9.18 -7.64
C GLU A 228 -10.12 7.72 -8.03
N GLY A 229 -10.50 6.92 -7.04
CA GLY A 229 -10.76 5.49 -7.20
C GLY A 229 -9.52 4.62 -7.39
N GLN A 230 -8.34 5.18 -7.66
CA GLN A 230 -7.13 4.42 -7.98
C GLN A 230 -6.50 3.78 -6.73
N PHE A 231 -5.89 2.61 -6.94
CA PHE A 231 -4.94 1.98 -6.02
C PHE A 231 -3.56 2.10 -6.65
N LEU A 232 -2.73 3.00 -6.12
CA LEU A 232 -1.36 3.20 -6.58
C LEU A 232 -0.42 2.73 -5.48
N SER A 233 -0.09 1.43 -5.50
CA SER A 233 0.76 0.78 -4.53
C SER A 233 1.89 0.02 -5.21
N TRP A 234 2.94 -0.29 -4.45
CA TRP A 234 4.03 -1.16 -4.89
C TRP A 234 4.49 -2.05 -3.74
N GLN A 235 4.83 -3.29 -4.08
CA GLN A 235 5.40 -4.28 -3.16
C GLN A 235 6.56 -5.02 -3.84
N PRO A 236 7.47 -5.62 -3.07
CA PRO A 236 8.43 -6.59 -3.58
C PRO A 236 7.79 -7.63 -4.52
N GLY A 237 8.35 -7.72 -5.72
CA GLY A 237 7.85 -8.61 -6.78
C GLY A 237 6.69 -8.05 -7.59
N ALA A 238 6.37 -6.75 -7.48
CA ALA A 238 5.41 -6.11 -8.37
C ALA A 238 5.85 -6.27 -9.84
N LEU A 239 4.94 -6.84 -10.63
CA LEU A 239 5.09 -7.01 -12.07
C LEU A 239 4.26 -5.95 -12.78
N TYR A 240 4.86 -5.30 -13.77
CA TYR A 240 4.16 -4.37 -14.64
C TYR A 240 4.14 -4.92 -16.07
N SER A 241 3.10 -4.57 -16.81
CA SER A 241 2.97 -4.90 -18.24
C SER A 241 2.34 -3.71 -18.96
N ASP A 242 2.82 -3.48 -20.17
CA ASP A 242 2.23 -2.55 -21.14
C ASP A 242 0.77 -2.91 -21.49
N LYS A 243 0.42 -4.19 -21.37
CA LYS A 243 -0.92 -4.75 -21.61
C LYS A 243 -1.86 -4.72 -20.41
N THR A 244 -1.40 -4.26 -19.25
CA THR A 244 -2.30 -4.17 -18.08
C THR A 244 -3.40 -3.17 -18.38
N ASP A 245 -4.65 -3.64 -18.40
CA ASP A 245 -5.81 -2.78 -18.55
C ASP A 245 -5.98 -1.97 -17.26
N THR A 246 -5.73 -0.67 -17.37
CA THR A 246 -5.81 0.29 -16.28
C THR A 246 -6.70 1.44 -16.72
N ILE A 247 -7.51 1.93 -15.78
CA ILE A 247 -8.34 3.10 -16.02
C ILE A 247 -7.44 4.33 -15.91
N PRO A 248 -7.25 5.14 -16.96
CA PRO A 248 -6.43 6.33 -16.88
C PRO A 248 -6.94 7.32 -15.82
N TRP A 249 -6.08 8.22 -15.37
CA TRP A 249 -6.49 9.28 -14.45
C TRP A 249 -5.87 10.61 -14.85
N LEU A 250 -6.56 11.70 -14.52
CA LEU A 250 -6.14 13.06 -14.88
C LEU A 250 -5.01 13.52 -13.96
N LEU A 251 -3.87 13.85 -14.56
CA LEU A 251 -2.74 14.50 -13.92
C LEU A 251 -2.72 15.98 -14.28
N GLU A 252 -2.98 16.81 -13.28
CA GLU A 252 -2.98 18.27 -13.42
C GLU A 252 -1.56 18.85 -13.42
N PRO A 253 -1.30 19.93 -14.19
CA PRO A 253 0.00 20.59 -14.20
C PRO A 253 0.36 21.18 -12.84
N GLY A 254 1.65 21.15 -12.52
CA GLY A 254 2.17 21.65 -11.24
C GLY A 254 1.95 20.74 -10.03
N SER A 255 1.44 19.52 -10.24
CA SER A 255 1.30 18.49 -9.20
C SER A 255 2.62 17.81 -8.86
N ASP A 256 2.67 17.22 -7.66
CA ASP A 256 3.74 16.38 -7.16
C ASP A 256 3.30 14.94 -7.03
N LEU A 257 4.22 14.00 -7.27
CA LEU A 257 4.07 12.67 -6.72
C LEU A 257 4.57 12.68 -5.28
N VAL A 258 3.82 12.06 -4.37
CA VAL A 258 4.23 11.85 -2.98
C VAL A 258 4.29 10.35 -2.77
N ILE A 259 5.52 9.83 -2.64
CA ILE A 259 5.78 8.41 -2.50
C ILE A 259 6.00 8.12 -1.02
N GLN A 260 4.98 7.58 -0.36
CA GLN A 260 5.16 7.02 0.97
C GLN A 260 5.84 5.67 0.84
N VAL A 261 6.97 5.50 1.49
CA VAL A 261 7.75 4.26 1.49
C VAL A 261 7.87 3.77 2.93
N HIS A 262 7.44 2.54 3.15
CA HIS A 262 7.67 1.79 4.39
C HIS A 262 8.95 0.98 4.21
N MET A 263 9.96 1.27 5.02
CA MET A 263 11.30 0.69 4.94
C MET A 263 11.68 -0.03 6.23
N ASN A 264 12.39 -1.14 6.09
CA ASN A 264 12.89 -1.97 7.20
C ASN A 264 14.41 -1.82 7.31
N PRO A 265 14.95 -1.46 8.49
CA PRO A 265 16.39 -1.44 8.72
C PRO A 265 17.03 -2.80 8.43
N SER A 266 18.16 -2.82 7.71
CA SER A 266 18.84 -4.05 7.28
C SER A 266 20.01 -4.47 8.19
N GLY A 267 20.27 -3.73 9.27
CA GLY A 267 21.47 -3.89 10.12
C GLY A 267 22.69 -3.09 9.64
N LYS A 268 22.57 -2.32 8.56
CA LYS A 268 23.59 -1.36 8.09
C LYS A 268 22.94 -0.11 7.48
N PRO A 269 23.64 1.03 7.41
CA PRO A 269 23.10 2.21 6.74
C PRO A 269 22.89 1.96 5.25
N GLU A 270 21.72 2.29 4.73
CA GLU A 270 21.33 1.98 3.35
C GLU A 270 20.92 3.25 2.60
N PRO A 271 21.67 3.68 1.56
CA PRO A 271 21.25 4.79 0.74
C PRO A 271 19.98 4.43 -0.02
N PHE A 272 19.07 5.39 -0.15
CA PHE A 272 17.82 5.24 -0.85
C PHE A 272 17.62 6.36 -1.86
N GLN A 273 17.15 5.97 -3.04
CA GLN A 273 16.72 6.81 -4.15
C GLN A 273 15.49 6.17 -4.75
N CYS A 274 14.64 6.93 -5.45
CA CYS A 274 13.54 6.34 -6.20
C CYS A 274 13.16 7.13 -7.44
N SER A 275 12.46 6.46 -8.35
CA SER A 275 11.92 7.06 -9.56
C SER A 275 10.56 6.47 -9.92
N VAL A 276 9.75 7.24 -10.64
CA VAL A 276 8.47 6.81 -11.19
C VAL A 276 8.45 7.04 -12.70
N GLY A 277 8.18 5.99 -13.46
CA GLY A 277 7.89 6.06 -14.87
C GLY A 277 6.39 6.29 -15.07
N LEU A 278 6.02 7.36 -15.75
CA LEU A 278 4.64 7.67 -16.13
C LEU A 278 4.43 7.32 -17.59
N TYR A 279 3.32 6.64 -17.87
CA TYR A 279 2.88 6.27 -19.22
C TYR A 279 1.54 6.94 -19.47
N PHE A 280 1.47 7.78 -20.51
CA PHE A 280 0.31 8.60 -20.79
C PHE A 280 -0.66 7.90 -21.76
N SER A 281 -1.88 8.42 -21.79
CA SER A 281 -2.91 8.15 -22.77
C SER A 281 -3.34 9.47 -23.40
N ASP A 282 -3.61 9.46 -24.70
CA ASP A 282 -4.24 10.60 -25.37
C ASP A 282 -5.76 10.62 -25.15
N GLU A 283 -6.34 9.46 -24.83
CA GLU A 283 -7.77 9.32 -24.54
C GLU A 283 -8.08 9.57 -23.05
N PRO A 284 -9.19 10.27 -22.74
CA PRO A 284 -9.69 10.40 -21.37
C PRO A 284 -10.15 9.05 -20.80
N PRO A 285 -10.29 8.93 -19.47
CA PRO A 285 -10.80 7.71 -18.89
C PRO A 285 -12.24 7.41 -19.33
N VAL A 286 -12.48 6.16 -19.74
CA VAL A 286 -13.81 5.66 -20.11
C VAL A 286 -14.77 5.58 -18.92
N ALA A 287 -14.22 5.55 -17.69
CA ALA A 287 -14.96 5.63 -16.45
C ALA A 287 -14.06 6.19 -15.34
N THR A 288 -14.64 6.83 -14.31
CA THR A 288 -13.91 7.20 -13.10
C THR A 288 -14.15 6.12 -12.04
N PRO A 289 -13.11 5.45 -11.53
CA PRO A 289 -13.31 4.44 -10.51
C PRO A 289 -13.78 5.06 -9.19
N TYR A 290 -14.51 4.27 -8.41
CA TYR A 290 -15.00 4.62 -7.09
C TYR A 290 -14.38 3.68 -6.05
N LYS A 291 -14.08 4.18 -4.86
CA LYS A 291 -13.62 3.34 -3.74
C LYS A 291 -14.66 3.30 -2.64
N ILE A 292 -15.00 2.09 -2.21
CA ILE A 292 -15.69 1.88 -0.94
C ILE A 292 -14.71 1.28 0.07
N LYS A 293 -14.93 1.58 1.35
CA LYS A 293 -14.22 0.98 2.48
C LYS A 293 -15.22 0.29 3.39
N LEU A 294 -14.94 -0.95 3.74
CA LEU A 294 -15.48 -1.62 4.90
C LEU A 294 -14.43 -1.56 6.01
N THR A 295 -14.81 -1.18 7.23
CA THR A 295 -13.86 -1.00 8.34
C THR A 295 -14.51 -1.11 9.70
N SER A 296 -13.72 -1.42 10.72
CA SER A 296 -14.11 -1.26 12.12
C SER A 296 -13.08 -0.42 12.87
N LEU A 297 -13.56 0.60 13.57
CA LEU A 297 -12.79 1.36 14.55
C LEU A 297 -12.99 0.81 15.98
N ALA A 298 -13.94 -0.11 16.16
CA ALA A 298 -14.27 -0.74 17.44
C ALA A 298 -13.37 -1.97 17.69
N ILE A 299 -12.06 -1.75 17.72
CA ILE A 299 -11.07 -2.78 18.01
C ILE A 299 -10.53 -2.56 19.42
N ASP A 300 -10.78 -3.52 20.30
CA ASP A 300 -10.34 -3.54 21.69
C ASP A 300 -10.14 -5.00 22.10
N ILE A 301 -9.00 -5.57 21.70
CA ILE A 301 -8.66 -6.99 21.78
C ILE A 301 -8.03 -7.28 23.14
N PRO A 302 -8.67 -8.07 24.02
CA PRO A 302 -8.08 -8.48 25.29
C PRO A 302 -6.82 -9.34 25.07
N PRO A 303 -5.86 -9.33 26.03
CA PRO A 303 -4.75 -10.28 25.99
C PRO A 303 -5.29 -11.73 26.07
N ASN A 304 -4.69 -12.62 25.29
CA ASN A 304 -5.06 -14.04 25.18
C ASN A 304 -6.42 -14.32 24.53
N ASP A 305 -7.08 -13.34 23.90
CA ASP A 305 -8.24 -13.61 23.05
C ASP A 305 -7.78 -14.27 21.75
N GLN A 306 -8.19 -15.52 21.52
CA GLN A 306 -7.81 -16.27 20.32
C GLN A 306 -8.68 -15.92 19.11
N LYS A 307 -9.84 -15.29 19.31
CA LYS A 307 -10.84 -15.13 18.27
C LYS A 307 -11.67 -13.86 18.45
N PHE A 308 -11.00 -12.72 18.43
CA PHE A 308 -11.67 -11.43 18.33
C PHE A 308 -12.12 -11.22 16.88
N GLU A 309 -13.41 -10.94 16.65
CA GLU A 309 -13.98 -10.75 15.31
C GLU A 309 -14.49 -9.33 15.12
N VAL A 310 -14.24 -8.75 13.95
CA VAL A 310 -14.87 -7.50 13.52
C VAL A 310 -15.56 -7.69 12.17
N LYS A 311 -16.72 -7.07 12.03
CA LYS A 311 -17.56 -7.19 10.84
C LYS A 311 -18.00 -5.82 10.37
N ASP A 312 -18.15 -5.68 9.07
CA ASP A 312 -18.75 -4.51 8.47
C ASP A 312 -19.47 -4.88 7.17
N GLU A 313 -20.37 -4.02 6.71
CA GLU A 313 -21.12 -4.23 5.47
C GLU A 313 -21.44 -2.93 4.72
N PHE A 314 -21.63 -3.04 3.41
CA PHE A 314 -22.03 -1.96 2.51
C PHE A 314 -23.04 -2.47 1.48
N VAL A 315 -24.21 -1.83 1.40
CA VAL A 315 -25.24 -2.17 0.41
C VAL A 315 -25.07 -1.27 -0.81
N LEU A 316 -24.94 -1.88 -1.99
CA LEU A 316 -24.72 -1.15 -3.24
C LEU A 316 -25.97 -0.37 -3.68
N PRO A 317 -25.90 0.96 -3.84
CA PRO A 317 -27.03 1.76 -4.31
C PRO A 317 -27.26 1.69 -5.82
N GLY A 318 -26.30 1.15 -6.58
CA GLY A 318 -26.33 0.99 -8.03
C GLY A 318 -25.50 -0.21 -8.48
N ASP A 319 -25.61 -0.58 -9.75
CA ASP A 319 -24.86 -1.68 -10.35
C ASP A 319 -23.38 -1.31 -10.52
N VAL A 320 -22.47 -2.24 -10.24
CA VAL A 320 -21.02 -2.01 -10.32
C VAL A 320 -20.26 -3.18 -10.91
N GLU A 321 -19.08 -2.89 -11.46
CA GLU A 321 -18.01 -3.86 -11.68
C GLU A 321 -16.95 -3.69 -10.59
N VAL A 322 -16.61 -4.74 -9.84
CA VAL A 322 -15.47 -4.73 -8.90
C VAL A 322 -14.21 -5.09 -9.66
N THR A 323 -13.19 -4.24 -9.60
CA THR A 323 -11.93 -4.42 -10.37
C THR A 323 -10.72 -4.72 -9.51
N ARG A 324 -10.70 -4.25 -8.25
CA ARG A 324 -9.60 -4.50 -7.30
C ARG A 324 -10.12 -4.62 -5.87
N VAL A 325 -9.35 -5.30 -5.03
CA VAL A 325 -9.55 -5.36 -3.57
C VAL A 325 -8.23 -5.14 -2.84
N LEU A 326 -8.22 -4.33 -1.80
CA LEU A 326 -7.08 -4.13 -0.90
C LEU A 326 -7.49 -4.46 0.54
N PRO A 327 -7.03 -5.60 1.08
CA PRO A 327 -7.14 -5.90 2.50
C PRO A 327 -6.00 -5.26 3.30
N HIS A 328 -6.29 -4.81 4.52
CA HIS A 328 -5.31 -4.28 5.44
C HIS A 328 -5.70 -4.52 6.91
N ALA A 329 -4.78 -5.08 7.68
CA ALA A 329 -4.79 -5.20 9.13
C ALA A 329 -3.35 -5.33 9.64
N HIS A 330 -3.12 -5.31 10.95
CA HIS A 330 -1.78 -5.45 11.52
C HIS A 330 -1.49 -6.89 11.96
N TYR A 331 -0.61 -7.07 12.95
CA TYR A 331 0.03 -8.33 13.29
C TYR A 331 -0.88 -9.40 13.91
N LEU A 332 -1.92 -9.00 14.63
CA LEU A 332 -2.84 -9.91 15.31
C LEU A 332 -3.84 -10.54 14.35
N CYS A 333 -4.14 -9.89 13.22
CA CYS A 333 -5.06 -10.46 12.25
C CYS A 333 -4.55 -11.82 11.75
N ARG A 334 -5.46 -12.79 11.66
CA ARG A 334 -5.19 -14.15 11.16
C ARG A 334 -6.00 -14.45 9.91
N ARG A 335 -7.27 -14.04 9.90
CA ARG A 335 -8.22 -14.36 8.83
C ARG A 335 -8.93 -13.12 8.34
N MET A 336 -9.07 -13.01 7.02
CA MET A 336 -9.84 -11.96 6.35
C MET A 336 -10.81 -12.56 5.36
N GLU A 337 -12.08 -12.19 5.49
CA GLU A 337 -13.13 -12.59 4.57
C GLU A 337 -13.80 -11.36 3.95
N GLY A 338 -13.93 -11.39 2.62
CA GLY A 338 -14.71 -10.44 1.84
C GLY A 338 -15.66 -11.19 0.92
N TYR A 339 -16.95 -10.96 1.01
CA TYR A 339 -17.93 -11.60 0.14
C TYR A 339 -19.15 -10.71 -0.09
N ALA A 340 -19.86 -10.96 -1.18
CA ALA A 340 -21.13 -10.33 -1.52
C ALA A 340 -22.28 -11.29 -1.26
N ILE A 341 -23.38 -10.79 -0.69
CA ILE A 341 -24.69 -11.43 -0.68
C ILE A 341 -25.53 -10.71 -1.74
N LEU A 342 -25.87 -11.42 -2.82
CA LEU A 342 -26.64 -10.89 -3.93
C LEU A 342 -28.12 -10.69 -3.53
N PRO A 343 -28.92 -9.91 -4.30
CA PRO A 343 -30.33 -9.71 -4.01
C PRO A 343 -31.18 -10.99 -3.95
N ASP A 344 -30.75 -12.06 -4.61
CA ASP A 344 -31.38 -13.39 -4.55
C ASP A 344 -30.96 -14.21 -3.32
N GLY A 345 -30.11 -13.66 -2.45
CA GLY A 345 -29.57 -14.30 -1.25
C GLY A 345 -28.32 -15.15 -1.48
N SER A 346 -27.89 -15.35 -2.73
CA SER A 346 -26.70 -16.15 -3.02
C SER A 346 -25.40 -15.44 -2.59
N LYS A 347 -24.42 -16.23 -2.13
CA LYS A 347 -23.11 -15.74 -1.70
C LYS A 347 -22.11 -15.82 -2.85
N LYS A 348 -21.40 -14.72 -3.11
CA LYS A 348 -20.28 -14.63 -4.04
C LYS A 348 -19.02 -14.20 -3.31
N TRP A 349 -17.96 -15.01 -3.37
CA TRP A 349 -16.67 -14.65 -2.75
C TRP A 349 -15.99 -13.53 -3.51
N LEU A 350 -15.42 -12.58 -2.75
CA LEU A 350 -14.62 -11.48 -3.28
C LEU A 350 -13.17 -11.59 -2.81
N LEU A 351 -12.94 -12.03 -1.58
CA LEU A 351 -11.61 -12.28 -1.03
C LEU A 351 -11.70 -13.31 0.11
N LEU A 352 -10.72 -14.22 0.18
CA LEU A 352 -10.45 -14.98 1.40
C LEU A 352 -8.94 -15.04 1.64
N ILE A 353 -8.50 -14.68 2.83
CA ILE A 353 -7.14 -14.89 3.33
C ILE A 353 -7.26 -15.68 4.64
N LYS A 354 -6.69 -16.88 4.69
CA LYS A 354 -6.74 -17.75 5.88
C LYS A 354 -5.63 -17.51 6.89
N ASN A 355 -4.49 -17.04 6.39
CA ASN A 355 -3.28 -16.77 7.15
C ASN A 355 -2.77 -15.40 6.70
N TRP A 356 -3.29 -14.34 7.31
CA TRP A 356 -2.81 -13.00 7.07
C TRP A 356 -1.35 -12.88 7.52
N ASP A 357 -0.55 -12.22 6.68
CA ASP A 357 0.82 -11.85 6.99
C ASP A 357 0.98 -10.35 6.73
N PHE A 358 1.20 -9.59 7.80
CA PHE A 358 1.43 -8.15 7.74
C PHE A 358 2.64 -7.80 6.87
N ASN A 359 3.56 -8.74 6.64
CA ASN A 359 4.73 -8.51 5.79
C ASN A 359 4.41 -8.55 4.28
N TRP A 360 3.17 -8.87 3.90
CA TRP A 360 2.76 -9.03 2.49
C TRP A 360 1.46 -8.28 2.19
N GLN A 361 1.51 -6.97 2.33
CA GLN A 361 0.37 -6.07 2.12
C GLN A 361 0.33 -5.54 0.70
N GLY A 362 -0.72 -5.86 -0.06
CA GLY A 362 -0.96 -5.26 -1.36
C GLY A 362 -2.39 -5.40 -1.83
N ASP A 363 -2.70 -4.68 -2.90
CA ASP A 363 -3.99 -4.81 -3.58
C ASP A 363 -3.94 -5.92 -4.64
N TYR A 364 -5.08 -6.55 -4.85
CA TYR A 364 -5.27 -7.64 -5.80
C TYR A 364 -6.23 -7.20 -6.89
N GLN A 365 -5.76 -7.20 -8.13
CA GLN A 365 -6.57 -6.95 -9.32
C GLN A 365 -7.28 -8.23 -9.73
N TYR A 366 -8.58 -8.17 -9.95
CA TYR A 366 -9.30 -9.31 -10.51
C TYR A 366 -8.89 -9.54 -11.97
N GLN A 367 -8.78 -10.80 -12.37
CA GLN A 367 -8.48 -11.18 -13.76
C GLN A 367 -9.59 -10.74 -14.71
N ASN A 368 -10.84 -10.90 -14.26
CA ASN A 368 -12.03 -10.34 -14.91
C ASN A 368 -12.78 -9.56 -13.85
N SER A 369 -13.35 -8.41 -14.21
CA SER A 369 -14.16 -7.65 -13.25
C SER A 369 -15.34 -8.48 -12.73
N VAL A 370 -15.74 -8.21 -11.50
CA VAL A 370 -16.84 -8.90 -10.84
C VAL A 370 -18.08 -8.02 -10.86
N PHE A 371 -19.03 -8.33 -11.75
CA PHE A 371 -20.33 -7.67 -11.73
C PHE A 371 -21.08 -7.98 -10.43
N LEU A 372 -21.62 -6.93 -9.81
CA LEU A 372 -22.53 -6.97 -8.67
C LEU A 372 -23.73 -6.03 -8.93
N PRO A 373 -24.98 -6.54 -8.88
CA PRO A 373 -26.16 -5.70 -9.05
C PRO A 373 -26.43 -4.82 -7.83
N LYS A 374 -27.17 -3.74 -8.06
CA LYS A 374 -27.79 -2.91 -7.02
C LYS A 374 -28.49 -3.77 -5.96
N GLY A 375 -28.39 -3.35 -4.70
CA GLY A 375 -28.95 -4.08 -3.56
C GLY A 375 -28.06 -5.22 -3.06
N THR A 376 -26.98 -5.56 -3.76
CA THR A 376 -25.95 -6.47 -3.24
C THR A 376 -25.37 -5.92 -1.95
N LYS A 377 -25.23 -6.78 -0.95
CA LYS A 377 -24.56 -6.48 0.31
C LYS A 377 -23.14 -7.02 0.31
N ILE A 378 -22.16 -6.14 0.25
CA ILE A 378 -20.74 -6.49 0.41
C ILE A 378 -20.45 -6.58 1.91
N THR A 379 -19.77 -7.64 2.35
CA THR A 379 -19.51 -7.95 3.75
C THR A 379 -18.03 -8.22 3.98
N MET A 380 -17.52 -7.67 5.08
CA MET A 380 -16.18 -7.90 5.63
C MET A 380 -16.31 -8.66 6.96
N ASN A 381 -15.47 -9.67 7.17
CA ASN A 381 -15.32 -10.34 8.47
C ASN A 381 -13.85 -10.68 8.71
N PHE A 382 -13.21 -10.00 9.68
CA PHE A 382 -11.82 -10.21 10.04
C PHE A 382 -11.74 -10.85 11.43
N THR A 383 -10.77 -11.76 11.61
CA THR A 383 -10.51 -12.45 12.89
C THR A 383 -9.07 -12.22 13.34
N PHE A 384 -8.90 -11.89 14.61
CA PHE A 384 -7.62 -11.62 15.26
C PHE A 384 -7.34 -12.65 16.36
N ASP A 385 -6.05 -12.97 16.52
CA ASP A 385 -5.53 -13.86 17.57
C ASP A 385 -4.47 -13.10 18.38
N ASN A 386 -4.81 -12.75 19.61
CA ASN A 386 -3.96 -12.08 20.59
C ASN A 386 -3.43 -13.07 21.66
N THR A 387 -3.16 -14.31 21.28
CA THR A 387 -2.50 -15.29 22.14
C THR A 387 -0.99 -15.33 21.87
N ALA A 388 -0.25 -16.02 22.75
CA ALA A 388 1.17 -16.30 22.54
C ALA A 388 1.43 -17.32 21.40
N ASN A 389 0.39 -18.03 20.93
CA ASN A 389 0.50 -18.97 19.80
C ASN A 389 0.53 -18.24 18.46
N ASN A 390 0.03 -17.01 18.40
CA ASN A 390 0.26 -16.14 17.27
C ASN A 390 1.72 -15.67 17.29
N ILE A 391 2.57 -16.31 16.49
CA ILE A 391 3.99 -15.97 16.36
C ILE A 391 4.26 -14.54 15.87
N ALA A 392 3.28 -13.88 15.25
CA ALA A 392 3.42 -12.49 14.82
C ALA A 392 2.98 -11.50 15.91
N ASN A 393 2.43 -11.96 17.04
CA ASN A 393 2.01 -11.07 18.12
C ASN A 393 3.21 -10.21 18.57
N PRO A 394 3.11 -8.87 18.44
CA PRO A 394 4.22 -7.98 18.76
C PRO A 394 4.45 -7.87 20.28
N ASN A 395 3.56 -8.43 21.10
CA ASN A 395 3.62 -8.38 22.56
C ASN A 395 3.96 -9.75 23.13
N SER A 396 5.01 -9.80 23.96
CA SER A 396 5.37 -10.99 24.75
C SER A 396 5.65 -10.58 26.20
N PRO A 397 4.79 -10.93 27.17
CA PRO A 397 3.53 -11.67 27.01
C PRO A 397 2.46 -10.89 26.24
N PRO A 398 1.39 -11.55 25.71
CA PRO A 398 0.29 -10.86 25.04
C PRO A 398 -0.32 -9.76 25.91
N ALA A 399 -0.56 -8.60 25.28
CA ALA A 399 -1.09 -7.41 25.92
C ALA A 399 -2.38 -6.95 25.23
N ARG A 400 -3.17 -6.11 25.90
CA ARG A 400 -4.36 -5.51 25.28
C ARG A 400 -3.96 -4.69 24.05
N VAL A 401 -4.65 -4.87 22.93
CA VAL A 401 -4.42 -4.14 21.68
C VAL A 401 -5.70 -3.43 21.25
N ILE A 402 -5.60 -2.15 20.92
CA ILE A 402 -6.75 -1.33 20.49
C ILE A 402 -6.59 -0.86 19.05
N TYR A 403 -7.63 -0.26 18.48
CA TYR A 403 -7.53 0.43 17.20
C TYR A 403 -6.43 1.52 17.23
N GLY A 404 -5.57 1.54 16.22
CA GLY A 404 -4.57 2.59 16.08
C GLY A 404 -3.68 2.44 14.84
N PRO A 405 -2.97 3.49 14.46
CA PRO A 405 -2.15 3.48 13.25
C PRO A 405 -0.79 2.78 13.44
N GLN A 406 -0.33 2.50 14.65
CA GLN A 406 0.97 1.82 14.81
C GLN A 406 0.83 0.35 14.47
N SER A 407 1.88 -0.29 13.95
CA SER A 407 1.86 -1.72 13.65
C SER A 407 1.64 -2.60 14.89
N SER A 408 1.93 -2.09 16.09
CA SER A 408 1.62 -2.74 17.37
C SER A 408 0.16 -2.52 17.84
N ASP A 409 -0.53 -1.55 17.27
CA ASP A 409 -1.99 -1.40 17.38
C ASP A 409 -2.66 -2.31 16.34
N GLU A 410 -3.99 -2.23 16.18
CA GLU A 410 -4.70 -2.93 15.09
C GLU A 410 -5.55 -2.03 14.19
N MET A 411 -5.74 -2.49 12.96
CA MET A 411 -6.66 -1.91 11.98
C MET A 411 -7.45 -3.02 11.29
N ALA A 412 -8.62 -2.67 10.75
CA ALA A 412 -9.42 -3.56 9.92
C ALA A 412 -9.98 -2.75 8.76
N GLU A 413 -9.37 -2.87 7.58
CA GLU A 413 -9.83 -2.19 6.39
C GLU A 413 -9.88 -3.15 5.20
N LEU A 414 -11.03 -3.20 4.54
CA LEU A 414 -11.21 -3.91 3.28
C LEU A 414 -11.74 -2.91 2.25
N TRP A 415 -10.88 -2.53 1.32
CA TRP A 415 -11.20 -1.56 0.29
C TRP A 415 -11.51 -2.25 -1.03
N PHE A 416 -12.48 -1.73 -1.78
CA PHE A 416 -12.80 -2.21 -3.13
C PHE A 416 -12.73 -1.06 -4.14
N GLN A 417 -12.13 -1.32 -5.31
CA GLN A 417 -12.28 -0.47 -6.49
C GLN A 417 -13.51 -0.92 -7.27
N LEU A 418 -14.40 0.02 -7.55
CA LEU A 418 -15.63 -0.18 -8.30
C LEU A 418 -15.62 0.69 -9.56
N VAL A 419 -16.20 0.19 -10.64
CA VAL A 419 -16.66 0.99 -11.77
C VAL A 419 -18.17 1.01 -11.74
N LEU A 420 -18.77 2.19 -11.60
CA LEU A 420 -20.22 2.34 -11.58
C LEU A 420 -20.78 2.12 -13.00
N LYS A 421 -21.77 1.25 -13.16
CA LYS A 421 -22.40 1.05 -14.48
C LYS A 421 -23.17 2.29 -14.94
N ASN A 422 -23.72 3.06 -14.00
CA ASN A 422 -24.30 4.37 -14.23
C ASN A 422 -23.49 5.44 -13.47
N PRO A 423 -22.70 6.29 -14.17
CA PRO A 423 -21.97 7.39 -13.54
C PRO A 423 -22.86 8.38 -12.79
N GLY A 424 -24.15 8.48 -13.17
CA GLY A 424 -25.14 9.32 -12.49
C GLY A 424 -25.46 8.89 -11.05
N ASP A 425 -25.14 7.65 -10.66
CA ASP A 425 -25.36 7.16 -9.29
C ASP A 425 -24.32 7.69 -8.29
N ARG A 426 -23.26 8.36 -8.78
CA ARG A 426 -22.13 8.81 -7.97
C ARG A 426 -22.51 9.67 -6.76
N PRO A 427 -23.39 10.69 -6.87
CA PRO A 427 -23.81 11.48 -5.72
C PRO A 427 -24.44 10.63 -4.61
N LEU A 428 -25.16 9.56 -4.97
CA LEU A 428 -25.79 8.64 -4.02
C LEU A 428 -24.74 7.74 -3.34
N PHE A 429 -23.76 7.23 -4.09
CA PHE A 429 -22.60 6.53 -3.51
C PHE A 429 -21.85 7.42 -2.51
N ASP A 430 -21.65 8.70 -2.85
CA ASP A 430 -20.98 9.66 -1.98
C ASP A 430 -21.77 9.97 -0.70
N GLU A 431 -23.10 10.12 -0.82
CA GLU A 431 -23.99 10.31 0.33
C GLU A 431 -23.90 9.12 1.29
N ILE A 432 -24.14 7.91 0.80
CA ILE A 432 -24.12 6.69 1.61
C ILE A 432 -22.75 6.45 2.24
N SER A 433 -21.67 6.65 1.48
CA SER A 433 -20.30 6.47 1.99
C SER A 433 -19.97 7.48 3.09
N ARG A 434 -20.39 8.75 2.95
CA ARG A 434 -20.21 9.78 3.98
C ARG A 434 -21.04 9.48 5.23
N GLU A 435 -22.30 9.07 5.07
CA GLU A 435 -23.16 8.70 6.18
C GLU A 435 -22.61 7.52 6.97
N LYS A 436 -22.14 6.48 6.26
CA LYS A 436 -21.47 5.34 6.87
C LYS A 436 -20.22 5.76 7.62
N ALA A 437 -19.32 6.52 7.00
CA ALA A 437 -18.09 6.99 7.64
C ALA A 437 -18.39 7.84 8.88
N LYS A 438 -19.43 8.69 8.82
CA LYS A 438 -19.91 9.45 9.97
C LYS A 438 -20.41 8.51 11.08
N SER A 439 -21.24 7.53 10.76
CA SER A 439 -21.76 6.56 11.74
C SER A 439 -20.64 5.80 12.45
N THR A 440 -19.66 5.30 11.69
CA THR A 440 -18.49 4.59 12.25
C THR A 440 -17.66 5.50 13.16
N LEU A 441 -17.48 6.78 12.79
CA LEU A 441 -16.77 7.75 13.62
C LEU A 441 -17.52 8.09 14.92
N LEU A 442 -18.85 8.20 14.84
CA LEU A 442 -19.71 8.45 16.02
C LEU A 442 -19.67 7.29 17.01
N GLU A 443 -19.71 6.05 16.50
CA GLU A 443 -19.54 4.85 17.32
C GLU A 443 -18.17 4.84 18.00
N PHE A 444 -17.11 5.10 17.23
CA PHE A 444 -15.74 5.20 17.76
C PHE A 444 -15.62 6.20 18.92
N GLY A 445 -16.21 7.39 18.78
CA GLY A 445 -16.17 8.44 19.81
C GLY A 445 -16.83 8.05 21.14
N ARG A 446 -17.61 6.97 21.17
CA ARG A 446 -18.33 6.46 22.36
C ARG A 446 -17.65 5.26 23.01
N LEU A 447 -16.56 4.76 22.43
CA LEU A 447 -15.83 3.61 22.96
C LEU A 447 -15.06 3.99 24.23
N GLY A 448 -15.09 3.13 25.25
CA GLY A 448 -14.46 3.40 26.55
C GLY A 448 -12.97 3.71 26.45
N PHE A 449 -12.21 2.94 25.64
CA PHE A 449 -10.78 3.17 25.45
C PHE A 449 -10.46 4.51 24.76
N VAL A 450 -11.41 5.07 24.02
CA VAL A 450 -11.28 6.39 23.39
C VAL A 450 -11.53 7.49 24.41
N ILE A 451 -12.56 7.33 25.25
CA ILE A 451 -12.89 8.28 26.32
C ILE A 451 -11.74 8.42 27.33
N ASP A 452 -11.10 7.31 27.68
CA ASP A 452 -10.00 7.28 28.66
C ASP A 452 -8.61 7.53 28.03
N SER A 453 -8.57 7.77 26.71
CA SER A 453 -7.31 7.85 25.97
C SER A 453 -6.48 9.08 26.33
N LYS A 454 -5.16 8.88 26.36
CA LYS A 454 -4.16 9.96 26.34
C LYS A 454 -3.36 9.97 25.03
N ASN A 455 -3.78 9.19 24.03
CA ASN A 455 -3.13 9.15 22.73
C ASN A 455 -3.62 10.33 21.87
N PRO A 456 -2.74 11.27 21.46
CA PRO A 456 -3.11 12.41 20.62
C PRO A 456 -3.89 12.05 19.35
N ASP A 457 -3.56 10.94 18.69
CA ASP A 457 -4.21 10.55 17.43
C ASP A 457 -5.66 10.09 17.67
N LEU A 458 -5.89 9.31 18.73
CA LEU A 458 -7.24 8.89 19.13
C LEU A 458 -8.07 10.07 19.63
N LEU A 459 -7.46 11.00 20.37
CA LEU A 459 -8.13 12.22 20.83
C LEU A 459 -8.55 13.14 19.68
N ILE A 460 -7.75 13.24 18.60
CA ILE A 460 -8.13 13.97 17.40
C ILE A 460 -9.36 13.32 16.75
N MET A 461 -9.39 11.99 16.62
CA MET A 461 -10.54 11.28 16.05
C MET A 461 -11.77 11.42 16.95
N ALA A 462 -11.61 11.37 18.28
CA ALA A 462 -12.68 11.62 19.23
C ALA A 462 -13.23 13.05 19.09
N ALA A 463 -12.35 14.05 18.91
CA ALA A 463 -12.78 15.43 18.66
C ALA A 463 -13.59 15.54 17.36
N GLN A 464 -13.20 14.84 16.30
CA GLN A 464 -13.96 14.77 15.06
C GLN A 464 -15.34 14.10 15.27
N ALA A 465 -15.43 13.07 16.10
CA ALA A 465 -16.70 12.46 16.48
C ALA A 465 -17.61 13.47 17.21
N ARG A 466 -17.07 14.23 18.18
CA ARG A 466 -17.81 15.31 18.87
C ARG A 466 -18.29 16.39 17.90
N LEU A 467 -17.47 16.78 16.92
CA LEU A 467 -17.89 17.71 15.86
C LEU A 467 -19.05 17.15 15.03
N ALA A 468 -19.03 15.85 14.71
CA ALA A 468 -20.12 15.19 14.00
C ALA A 468 -21.42 15.11 14.82
N GLU A 469 -21.31 15.10 16.15
CA GLU A 469 -22.42 15.24 17.13
C GLU A 469 -22.86 16.70 17.34
N GLN A 470 -22.17 17.68 16.72
CA GLN A 470 -22.33 19.12 16.99
C GLN A 470 -21.96 19.54 18.43
N ASP A 471 -21.25 18.68 19.18
CA ASP A 471 -20.66 19.03 20.47
C ASP A 471 -19.35 19.80 20.27
N PHE A 472 -19.50 21.08 19.92
CA PHE A 472 -18.37 21.98 19.70
C PHE A 472 -17.53 22.20 20.96
N ARG A 473 -18.15 22.10 22.15
CA ARG A 473 -17.45 22.26 23.42
C ARG A 473 -16.55 21.07 23.70
N GLY A 474 -17.08 19.85 23.64
CA GLY A 474 -16.31 18.62 23.83
C GLY A 474 -15.20 18.48 22.79
N ALA A 475 -15.46 18.84 21.52
CA ALA A 475 -14.43 18.89 20.49
C ALA A 475 -13.28 19.85 20.85
N TYR A 476 -13.61 21.06 21.34
CA TYR A 476 -12.60 22.04 21.76
C TYR A 476 -11.79 21.55 22.96
N GLU A 477 -12.44 20.92 23.94
CA GLU A 477 -11.78 20.35 25.12
C GLU A 477 -10.79 19.24 24.74
N LEU A 478 -11.16 18.37 23.80
CA LEU A 478 -10.29 17.31 23.27
C LEU A 478 -9.13 17.87 22.46
N TYR A 479 -9.35 18.84 21.55
CA TYR A 479 -8.24 19.50 20.85
C TYR A 479 -7.30 20.23 21.82
N SER A 480 -7.86 20.87 22.86
CA SER A 480 -7.08 21.51 23.91
C SER A 480 -6.22 20.50 24.68
N GLN A 481 -6.71 19.28 24.89
CA GLN A 481 -5.93 18.19 25.49
C GLN A 481 -4.80 17.74 24.56
N VAL A 482 -5.08 17.58 23.27
CA VAL A 482 -4.06 17.21 22.26
C VAL A 482 -2.92 18.21 22.26
N VAL A 483 -3.20 19.52 22.20
CA VAL A 483 -2.13 20.54 22.17
C VAL A 483 -1.40 20.71 23.51
N ARG A 484 -1.96 20.22 24.63
CA ARG A 484 -1.23 20.11 25.91
C ARG A 484 -0.27 18.92 25.92
N LEU A 485 -0.68 17.80 25.34
CA LEU A 485 0.12 16.58 25.26
C LEU A 485 1.21 16.67 24.18
N ASP A 486 0.88 17.29 23.05
CA ASP A 486 1.76 17.51 21.91
C ASP A 486 1.60 18.97 21.39
N PRO A 487 2.33 19.92 21.98
CA PRO A 487 2.24 21.35 21.62
C PRO A 487 2.62 21.69 20.18
N ASN A 488 3.28 20.76 19.48
CA ASN A 488 3.71 20.93 18.10
C ASN A 488 2.78 20.20 17.11
N ARG A 489 1.65 19.65 17.59
CA ARG A 489 0.63 19.02 16.72
C ARG A 489 -0.13 20.05 15.90
N VAL A 490 0.43 20.44 14.77
CA VAL A 490 -0.10 21.47 13.85
C VAL A 490 -1.57 21.22 13.50
N SER A 491 -1.94 19.98 13.18
CA SER A 491 -3.31 19.61 12.81
C SER A 491 -4.34 19.88 13.92
N ALA A 492 -3.98 19.70 15.18
CA ALA A 492 -4.88 19.97 16.30
C ALA A 492 -5.09 21.47 16.51
N TRP A 493 -4.02 22.27 16.44
CA TRP A 493 -4.11 23.73 16.46
C TRP A 493 -4.98 24.24 15.30
N PHE A 494 -4.72 23.78 14.08
CA PHE A 494 -5.49 24.21 12.91
C PHE A 494 -6.98 23.89 13.04
N ASN A 495 -7.33 22.64 13.39
CA ASN A 495 -8.72 22.22 13.59
C ASN A 495 -9.42 23.01 14.73
N MET A 496 -8.69 23.30 15.81
CA MET A 496 -9.19 24.15 16.88
C MET A 496 -9.48 25.58 16.39
N GLY A 497 -8.63 26.14 15.52
CA GLY A 497 -8.86 27.43 14.87
C GLY A 497 -10.12 27.45 14.00
N ILE A 498 -10.32 26.39 13.19
CA ILE A 498 -11.52 26.24 12.35
C ILE A 498 -12.79 26.13 13.22
N LEU A 499 -12.74 25.36 14.31
CA LEU A 499 -13.83 25.25 15.27
C LEU A 499 -14.19 26.61 15.90
N LEU A 500 -13.19 27.39 16.31
CA LEU A 500 -13.38 28.75 16.83
C LEU A 500 -13.99 29.68 15.77
N MET A 501 -13.60 29.54 14.51
CA MET A 501 -14.21 30.30 13.41
C MET A 501 -15.68 29.94 13.19
N ASN A 502 -16.04 28.66 13.27
CA ASN A 502 -17.41 28.19 13.11
C ASN A 502 -18.31 28.61 14.28
N THR A 503 -17.74 28.74 15.48
CA THR A 503 -18.42 29.26 16.67
C THR A 503 -18.33 30.78 16.82
N ARG A 504 -17.94 31.51 15.77
CA ARG A 504 -17.82 32.98 15.69
C ARG A 504 -16.80 33.61 16.65
N GLN A 505 -15.90 32.84 17.22
CA GLN A 505 -14.84 33.28 18.13
C GLN A 505 -13.57 33.72 17.38
N SER A 506 -13.72 34.68 16.46
CA SER A 506 -12.65 35.06 15.52
C SER A 506 -11.38 35.59 16.21
N LYS A 507 -11.51 36.27 17.37
CA LYS A 507 -10.36 36.76 18.16
C LYS A 507 -9.48 35.59 18.65
N SER A 508 -10.09 34.57 19.25
CA SER A 508 -9.41 33.37 19.70
C SER A 508 -8.82 32.58 18.53
N ALA A 509 -9.57 32.49 17.42
CA ALA A 509 -9.10 31.82 16.20
C ALA A 509 -7.82 32.47 15.65
N THR A 510 -7.70 33.80 15.68
CA THR A 510 -6.47 34.50 15.28
C THR A 510 -5.27 34.10 16.12
N VAL A 511 -5.42 33.92 17.44
CA VAL A 511 -4.31 33.48 18.31
C VAL A 511 -3.84 32.09 17.89
N VAL A 512 -4.79 31.18 17.67
CA VAL A 512 -4.53 29.81 17.27
C VAL A 512 -3.89 29.74 15.87
N PHE A 513 -4.42 30.45 14.87
CA PHE A 513 -3.84 30.43 13.54
C PHE A 513 -2.47 31.12 13.47
N ARG A 514 -2.20 32.14 14.30
CA ARG A 514 -0.83 32.68 14.41
C ARG A 514 0.15 31.63 14.93
N ARG A 515 -0.28 30.77 15.86
CA ARG A 515 0.52 29.63 16.32
C ARG A 515 0.78 28.65 15.17
N VAL A 516 -0.24 28.31 14.37
CA VAL A 516 -0.09 27.46 13.18
C VAL A 516 0.92 28.07 12.20
N VAL A 517 0.73 29.33 11.80
CA VAL A 517 1.65 30.05 10.89
C VAL A 517 3.08 30.13 11.46
N SER A 518 3.25 30.23 12.78
CA SER A 518 4.60 30.23 13.38
C SER A 518 5.29 28.88 13.33
N MET A 519 4.52 27.78 13.35
CA MET A 519 5.05 26.42 13.25
C MET A 519 5.27 26.01 11.78
N ASP A 520 4.39 26.48 10.89
CA ASP A 520 4.51 26.29 9.44
C ASP A 520 4.35 27.64 8.70
N PRO A 521 5.46 28.38 8.47
CA PRO A 521 5.43 29.67 7.80
C PRO A 521 5.18 29.57 6.29
N ASN A 522 5.01 28.36 5.74
CA ASN A 522 4.73 28.16 4.33
C ASN A 522 3.32 27.61 4.08
N ASP A 523 2.48 27.37 5.10
CA ASP A 523 1.13 26.82 4.93
C ASP A 523 0.12 27.86 4.41
N PRO A 524 -0.27 27.83 3.11
CA PRO A 524 -1.21 28.80 2.55
C PRO A 524 -2.59 28.73 3.20
N GLU A 525 -3.00 27.57 3.70
CA GLU A 525 -4.29 27.37 4.34
C GLU A 525 -4.31 28.07 5.70
N ALA A 526 -3.23 27.95 6.49
CA ALA A 526 -3.08 28.67 7.75
C ALA A 526 -3.07 30.21 7.55
N PHE A 527 -2.33 30.70 6.55
CA PHE A 527 -2.33 32.13 6.19
C PHE A 527 -3.72 32.60 5.76
N GLY A 528 -4.40 31.84 4.90
CA GLY A 528 -5.75 32.13 4.44
C GLY A 528 -6.75 32.16 5.60
N ALA A 529 -6.71 31.16 6.47
CA ALA A 529 -7.58 31.07 7.64
C ALA A 529 -7.34 32.22 8.64
N LEU A 530 -6.07 32.58 8.88
CA LEU A 530 -5.70 33.75 9.68
C LEU A 530 -6.21 35.05 9.06
N GLY A 531 -6.03 35.23 7.75
CA GLY A 531 -6.54 36.38 7.00
C GLY A 531 -8.06 36.51 7.09
N VAL A 532 -8.79 35.40 6.94
CA VAL A 532 -10.26 35.37 7.10
C VAL A 532 -10.66 35.70 8.56
N ALA A 533 -9.95 35.18 9.56
CA ALA A 533 -10.20 35.49 10.96
C ALA A 533 -10.01 36.98 11.28
N LEU A 534 -8.98 37.61 10.71
CA LEU A 534 -8.70 39.04 10.83
C LEU A 534 -9.73 39.90 10.07
N TYR A 535 -10.14 39.45 8.88
CA TYR A 535 -11.19 40.10 8.09
C TYR A 535 -12.51 40.17 8.87
N ARG A 536 -12.93 39.08 9.53
CA ARG A 536 -14.13 39.05 10.38
C ARG A 536 -14.05 40.00 11.58
N GLN A 537 -12.84 40.35 12.01
CA GLN A 537 -12.59 41.34 13.06
C GLN A 537 -12.48 42.78 12.53
N ARG A 538 -12.70 43.00 11.22
CA ARG A 538 -12.51 44.28 10.52
C ARG A 538 -11.09 44.83 10.55
N LYS A 539 -10.09 43.97 10.80
CA LYS A 539 -8.67 44.30 10.73
C LYS A 539 -8.18 44.18 9.29
N PHE A 540 -8.70 45.03 8.41
CA PHE A 540 -8.58 44.85 6.96
C PHE A 540 -7.13 44.94 6.45
N GLU A 541 -6.31 45.83 6.99
CA GLU A 541 -4.89 45.95 6.58
C GLU A 541 -4.10 44.69 6.89
N GLU A 542 -4.18 44.18 8.13
CA GLU A 542 -3.53 42.92 8.51
C GLU A 542 -4.09 41.74 7.69
N ALA A 543 -5.42 41.68 7.53
CA ALA A 543 -6.08 40.61 6.79
C ALA A 543 -5.62 40.57 5.33
N GLU A 544 -5.52 41.72 4.66
CA GLU A 544 -5.03 41.81 3.29
C GLU A 544 -3.61 41.26 3.16
N GLY A 545 -2.71 41.60 4.10
CA GLY A 545 -1.34 41.06 4.13
C GLY A 545 -1.30 39.53 4.16
N PHE A 546 -2.02 38.91 5.11
CA PHE A 546 -2.06 37.45 5.23
C PHE A 546 -2.75 36.77 4.03
N LEU A 547 -3.83 37.36 3.49
CA LEU A 547 -4.51 36.83 2.32
C LEU A 547 -3.65 36.90 1.06
N ARG A 548 -2.87 37.96 0.88
CA ARG A 548 -1.90 38.08 -0.23
C ARG A 548 -0.76 37.07 -0.10
N GLU A 549 -0.27 36.84 1.11
CA GLU A 549 0.78 35.83 1.33
C GLU A 549 0.25 34.42 1.08
N ALA A 550 -0.99 34.11 1.50
CA ALA A 550 -1.65 32.86 1.14
C ALA A 550 -1.73 32.65 -0.38
N LEU A 551 -2.08 33.70 -1.14
CA LEU A 551 -2.17 33.65 -2.61
C LEU A 551 -0.82 33.62 -3.32
N LYS A 552 0.24 34.15 -2.68
CA LYS A 552 1.62 34.01 -3.16
C LYS A 552 2.09 32.57 -2.99
N LEU A 553 1.76 31.93 -1.87
CA LEU A 553 2.10 30.53 -1.58
C LEU A 553 1.28 29.54 -2.42
N LYS A 554 -0.01 29.83 -2.63
CA LYS A 554 -0.92 29.03 -3.46
C LYS A 554 -1.74 29.95 -4.39
N PRO A 555 -1.21 30.26 -5.59
CA PRO A 555 -1.94 31.00 -6.59
C PRO A 555 -3.27 30.32 -6.90
N GLY A 556 -4.37 31.07 -6.83
CA GLY A 556 -5.72 30.55 -7.08
C GLY A 556 -6.39 29.88 -5.88
N ASP A 557 -5.85 29.99 -4.65
CA ASP A 557 -6.57 29.50 -3.47
C ASP A 557 -7.98 30.13 -3.38
N PRO A 558 -9.06 29.34 -3.40
CA PRO A 558 -10.42 29.86 -3.53
C PRO A 558 -10.86 30.61 -2.27
N VAL A 559 -10.41 30.18 -1.08
CA VAL A 559 -10.76 30.80 0.20
C VAL A 559 -10.09 32.15 0.30
N ALA A 560 -8.78 32.21 0.09
CA ALA A 560 -8.01 33.45 0.13
C ALA A 560 -8.43 34.42 -0.98
N SER A 561 -8.65 33.94 -2.21
CA SER A 561 -9.10 34.77 -3.34
C SER A 561 -10.45 35.42 -3.06
N LYS A 562 -11.42 34.62 -2.58
CA LYS A 562 -12.77 35.11 -2.27
C LYS A 562 -12.74 36.13 -1.13
N ALA A 563 -11.97 35.85 -0.08
CA ALA A 563 -11.84 36.73 1.07
C ALA A 563 -11.16 38.06 0.68
N LEU A 564 -10.08 38.02 -0.11
CA LEU A 564 -9.38 39.22 -0.57
C LEU A 564 -10.29 40.07 -1.47
N LYS A 565 -11.02 39.46 -2.40
CA LYS A 565 -11.99 40.18 -3.24
C LYS A 565 -13.05 40.88 -2.39
N SER A 566 -13.59 40.19 -1.39
CA SER A 566 -14.61 40.74 -0.48
C SER A 566 -14.04 41.90 0.36
N LEU A 567 -12.79 41.79 0.81
CA LEU A 567 -12.07 42.82 1.54
C LEU A 567 -11.85 44.07 0.70
N LEU A 568 -11.36 43.93 -0.53
CA LEU A 568 -11.11 45.06 -1.43
C LEU A 568 -12.41 45.77 -1.83
N GLN A 569 -13.52 45.03 -1.99
CA GLN A 569 -14.85 45.62 -2.21
C GLN A 569 -15.32 46.42 -0.99
N ALA A 570 -15.16 45.89 0.22
CA ALA A 570 -15.53 46.57 1.46
C ALA A 570 -14.69 47.86 1.69
N ASN A 571 -13.40 47.84 1.35
CA ASN A 571 -12.54 49.02 1.46
C ASN A 571 -12.90 50.11 0.43
N LYS A 572 -13.33 49.74 -0.79
CA LYS A 572 -13.81 50.71 -1.80
C LYS A 572 -15.11 51.41 -1.41
N GLN A 573 -15.90 50.81 -0.53
CA GLN A 573 -17.18 51.35 -0.06
C GLN A 573 -17.05 52.20 1.21
N LYS A 574 -15.84 52.33 1.79
CA LYS A 574 -15.61 53.29 2.88
C LYS A 574 -15.64 54.71 2.30
N PRO A 575 -16.47 55.63 2.83
CA PRO A 575 -16.34 57.04 2.48
C PRO A 575 -14.93 57.51 2.85
N ALA A 576 -14.33 58.33 1.99
CA ALA A 576 -13.06 58.98 2.29
C ALA A 576 -13.20 59.64 3.68
N GLN A 577 -12.32 59.27 4.61
CA GLN A 577 -12.29 59.96 5.90
C GLN A 577 -11.94 61.42 5.62
N PRO A 578 -12.73 62.39 6.11
CA PRO A 578 -12.50 63.81 5.89
C PRO A 578 -11.22 64.31 6.54
#